data_AF-A0A291P582-F1
#
_entry.id   AF-A0A291P582-F1
#
_cell.length_a   1.000
_cell.length_b   1.000
_cell.length_c   1.000
_cell.angle_alpha   90.00
_cell.angle_beta   90.00
_cell.angle_gamma   90.00
#
_symmetry.space_group_name_H-M   'P 1'
#
loop_
_entity.id
_entity.type
_entity.pdbx_description
1 polymer ?
#
loop_
_entity_poly.entity_id
_entity_poly.type
_entity_poly.pdbx_seq_one_letter_code
_entity_poly.pdbx_strand_id
1 'polypeptide(L)'
;MLQAYPRVKTKRLRLTFGGARLRLSVAQDQENVIELDRTKQTNGISPNWVHSMDASHMRETVRRCWGEGLRSFSLVHDSYGTHAGNAWALADILREAFIDMYSEQDVLANFKEELEEQLPEGKKLDSLPAKGDLDLGLVMQSDFFFA
;
A
#
# COMPACT_ATOMS: atom_id res chain seq x y z
N MET A 1 8.52 0.46 2.99
CA MET A 1 7.91 -0.88 2.76
C MET A 1 8.86 -1.67 1.86
N LEU A 2 9.04 -2.99 2.05
CA LEU A 2 9.95 -3.80 1.22
C LEU A 2 9.13 -4.70 0.28
N GLN A 3 9.31 -4.54 -1.03
CA GLN A 3 8.70 -5.41 -2.02
C GLN A 3 9.70 -6.48 -2.51
N ALA A 4 9.51 -7.72 -2.05
CA ALA A 4 10.37 -8.85 -2.38
C ALA A 4 9.53 -10.05 -2.80
N TYR A 5 9.24 -10.20 -4.10
CA TYR A 5 8.58 -11.39 -4.64
C TYR A 5 9.63 -12.45 -5.01
N PRO A 6 9.81 -13.51 -4.20
CA PRO A 6 10.72 -14.59 -4.55
C PRO A 6 10.15 -15.42 -5.69
N ARG A 7 11.02 -15.88 -6.57
CA ARG A 7 10.69 -16.93 -7.54
C ARG A 7 10.42 -18.22 -6.75
N VAL A 8 9.25 -18.82 -6.92
CA VAL A 8 8.92 -20.07 -6.24
C VAL A 8 9.24 -21.23 -7.17
N LYS A 9 10.19 -22.09 -6.77
CA LYS A 9 10.42 -23.37 -7.47
C LYS A 9 9.37 -24.36 -6.99
N THR A 10 8.75 -25.08 -7.90
CA THR A 10 7.68 -26.04 -7.57
C THR A 10 8.07 -27.42 -8.05
N LYS A 11 7.99 -28.42 -7.17
CA LYS A 11 8.18 -29.82 -7.51
C LYS A 11 6.82 -30.50 -7.62
N ARG A 12 6.59 -31.21 -8.74
CA ARG A 12 5.38 -32.00 -8.93
C ARG A 12 5.60 -33.41 -8.39
N LEU A 13 4.87 -33.75 -7.33
CA LEU A 13 4.87 -35.08 -6.71
C LEU A 13 3.75 -35.91 -7.31
N ARG A 14 4.08 -37.14 -7.71
CA ARG A 14 3.10 -38.16 -8.13
C ARG A 14 3.18 -39.27 -7.12
N LEU A 15 2.10 -39.53 -6.40
CA LEU A 15 2.04 -40.59 -5.40
C LEU A 15 0.69 -41.29 -5.43
N THR A 16 0.65 -42.50 -4.90
CA THR A 16 -0.60 -43.24 -4.68
C THR A 16 -0.86 -43.24 -3.18
N PHE A 17 -2.03 -42.80 -2.76
CA PHE A 17 -2.44 -42.75 -1.36
C PHE A 17 -3.89 -43.20 -1.22
N GLY A 18 -4.16 -44.14 -0.32
CA GLY A 18 -5.52 -44.68 -0.12
C GLY A 18 -6.15 -45.31 -1.37
N GLY A 19 -5.33 -45.88 -2.28
CA GLY A 19 -5.81 -46.43 -3.56
C GLY A 19 -6.04 -45.40 -4.68
N ALA A 20 -5.94 -44.10 -4.40
CA ALA A 20 -6.07 -43.03 -5.38
C ALA A 20 -4.69 -42.53 -5.85
N ARG A 21 -4.58 -42.18 -7.14
CA ARG A 21 -3.40 -41.50 -7.71
C ARG A 21 -3.52 -39.99 -7.52
N LEU A 22 -2.61 -39.40 -6.76
CA LEU A 22 -2.56 -37.96 -6.50
C LEU A 22 -1.42 -37.30 -7.28
N ARG A 23 -1.67 -36.08 -7.76
CA ARG A 23 -0.67 -35.19 -8.35
C ARG A 23 -0.68 -33.88 -7.58
N LEU A 24 0.37 -33.63 -6.82
CA LEU A 24 0.51 -32.43 -6.00
C LEU A 24 1.66 -31.57 -6.53
N SER A 25 1.48 -30.26 -6.46
CA SER A 25 2.53 -29.29 -6.74
C SER A 25 2.93 -28.66 -5.42
N VAL A 26 4.17 -28.87 -4.97
CA VAL A 26 4.65 -28.38 -3.68
C VAL A 26 5.77 -27.37 -3.92
N ALA A 27 5.73 -26.23 -3.22
CA ALA A 27 6.82 -25.27 -3.21
C ALA A 27 8.07 -25.96 -2.65
N GLN A 28 9.17 -25.85 -3.37
CA GLN A 28 10.46 -26.37 -2.96
C GLN A 28 11.26 -25.22 -2.35
N ASP A 29 11.88 -25.49 -1.21
CA ASP A 29 12.76 -24.53 -0.56
C ASP A 29 13.98 -24.23 -1.47
N GLN A 30 14.42 -22.97 -1.47
CA GLN A 30 15.57 -22.55 -2.25
C GLN A 30 16.80 -22.53 -1.35
N GLU A 31 17.66 -23.53 -1.47
CA GLU A 31 18.94 -23.53 -0.74
C GLU A 31 19.82 -22.37 -1.25
N ASN A 32 20.01 -21.38 -0.38
CA ASN A 32 21.05 -20.34 -0.39
C ASN A 32 20.96 -19.14 -1.35
N VAL A 33 19.99 -19.05 -2.29
CA VAL A 33 19.78 -17.82 -3.09
C VAL A 33 18.30 -17.55 -3.34
N ILE A 34 17.80 -16.42 -2.83
CA ILE A 34 16.47 -15.91 -3.16
C ILE A 34 16.55 -15.15 -4.49
N GLU A 35 16.25 -15.84 -5.59
CA GLU A 35 16.05 -15.18 -6.89
C GLU A 35 14.71 -14.46 -6.89
N LEU A 36 14.69 -13.17 -7.27
CA LEU A 36 13.45 -12.39 -7.36
C LEU A 36 12.72 -12.61 -8.70
N ASP A 37 11.40 -12.72 -8.64
CA ASP A 37 10.54 -12.81 -9.81
C ASP A 37 10.31 -11.40 -10.40
N ARG A 38 11.06 -11.07 -11.46
CA ARG A 38 11.01 -9.76 -12.11
C ARG A 38 9.60 -9.36 -12.54
N THR A 39 8.82 -10.28 -13.11
CA THR A 39 7.47 -9.99 -13.60
C THR A 39 6.53 -9.65 -12.44
N LYS A 40 6.58 -10.42 -11.34
CA LYS A 40 5.76 -10.11 -10.16
C LYS A 40 6.18 -8.81 -9.49
N GLN A 41 7.49 -8.52 -9.44
CA GLN A 41 8.01 -7.26 -8.92
C GLN A 41 7.46 -6.07 -9.72
N THR A 42 7.58 -6.10 -11.05
CA THR A 42 7.05 -5.04 -11.91
C THR A 42 5.54 -4.89 -11.79
N ASN A 43 4.79 -5.98 -11.77
CA ASN A 43 3.32 -5.92 -11.70
C ASN A 43 2.79 -5.51 -10.31
N GLY A 44 3.56 -5.76 -9.25
CA GLY A 44 3.15 -5.47 -7.88
C GLY A 44 3.41 -4.03 -7.42
N ILE A 45 4.33 -3.30 -8.07
CA ILE A 45 4.84 -2.04 -7.52
C ILE A 45 3.76 -0.96 -7.39
N SER A 46 2.96 -0.76 -8.43
CA SER A 46 1.90 0.25 -8.42
C SER A 46 0.82 -0.04 -7.36
N PRO A 47 0.18 -1.23 -7.33
CA PRO A 47 -0.85 -1.50 -6.32
C PRO A 47 -0.29 -1.52 -4.90
N ASN A 48 0.89 -2.09 -4.66
CA ASN A 48 1.48 -2.12 -3.32
C ASN A 48 1.84 -0.73 -2.80
N TRP A 49 2.34 0.15 -3.68
CA TRP A 49 2.67 1.52 -3.30
C TRP A 49 1.42 2.32 -2.94
N VAL A 50 0.37 2.27 -3.77
CA VAL A 50 -0.92 2.94 -3.47
C VAL A 50 -1.52 2.41 -2.16
N HIS A 51 -1.62 1.10 -1.98
CA HIS A 51 -2.13 0.52 -0.72
C HIS A 51 -1.30 0.94 0.50
N SER A 52 0.01 1.18 0.33
CA SER A 52 0.86 1.67 1.42
C SER A 52 0.60 3.15 1.76
N MET A 53 0.17 3.95 0.78
CA MET A 53 -0.28 5.33 0.99
C MET A 53 -1.65 5.34 1.68
N ASP A 54 -2.61 4.56 1.21
CA ASP A 54 -3.94 4.44 1.84
C ASP A 54 -3.83 3.99 3.30
N ALA A 55 -2.96 3.01 3.57
CA ALA A 55 -2.69 2.57 4.94
C ALA A 55 -2.02 3.66 5.81
N SER A 56 -1.22 4.54 5.20
CA SER A 56 -0.59 5.66 5.91
C SER A 56 -1.60 6.75 6.22
N HIS A 57 -2.46 7.09 5.27
CA HIS A 57 -3.61 7.98 5.49
C HIS A 57 -4.54 7.46 6.57
N MET A 58 -4.83 6.14 6.58
CA MET A 58 -5.65 5.53 7.62
C MET A 58 -5.02 5.68 9.01
N ARG A 59 -3.73 5.38 9.14
CA ARG A 59 -3.02 5.53 10.41
C ARG A 59 -2.99 6.97 10.89
N GLU A 60 -2.76 7.91 9.98
CA GLU A 60 -2.70 9.33 10.32
C GLU A 60 -4.06 9.86 10.77
N THR A 61 -5.13 9.49 10.06
CA THR A 61 -6.52 9.78 10.45
C THR A 61 -6.82 9.27 11.86
N VAL A 62 -6.48 8.00 12.15
CA VAL A 62 -6.69 7.40 13.48
C VAL A 62 -5.87 8.11 14.54
N ARG A 63 -4.61 8.47 14.25
CA ARG A 63 -3.73 9.20 15.18
C ARG A 63 -4.33 10.55 15.57
N ARG A 64 -4.86 11.31 14.60
CA ARG A 64 -5.52 12.60 14.84
C ARG A 64 -6.82 12.45 15.61
N CYS A 65 -7.68 11.52 15.18
CA CYS A 65 -8.91 11.16 15.90
C CYS A 65 -8.62 10.80 17.37
N TRP A 66 -7.52 10.09 17.62
CA TRP A 66 -7.09 9.76 18.97
C TRP A 66 -6.71 11.01 19.79
N GLY A 67 -6.05 11.99 19.16
CA GLY A 67 -5.79 13.30 19.78
C GLY A 67 -7.07 14.01 20.23
N GLU A 68 -8.13 13.91 19.42
CA GLU A 68 -9.45 14.51 19.66
C GLU A 68 -10.39 13.69 20.56
N GLY A 69 -9.89 12.60 21.16
CA GLY A 69 -10.68 11.80 22.12
C GLY A 69 -11.51 10.67 21.50
N LEU A 70 -11.49 10.45 20.18
CA LEU A 70 -12.12 9.29 19.56
C LEU A 70 -11.31 8.02 19.88
N ARG A 71 -11.97 6.97 20.37
CA ARG A 71 -11.32 5.73 20.84
C ARG A 71 -11.78 4.45 20.16
N SER A 72 -12.94 4.49 19.51
CA SER A 72 -13.55 3.31 18.89
C SER A 72 -13.61 3.50 17.39
N PHE A 73 -13.02 2.54 16.67
CA PHE A 73 -12.90 2.57 15.21
C PHE A 73 -13.33 1.23 14.61
N SER A 74 -13.95 1.28 13.45
CA SER A 74 -14.18 0.13 12.56
C SER A 74 -13.49 0.46 11.24
N LEU A 75 -12.40 -0.24 10.94
CA LEU A 75 -11.51 0.09 9.82
C LEU A 75 -11.41 -1.11 8.89
N VAL A 76 -11.74 -0.90 7.62
CA VAL A 76 -11.61 -1.90 6.56
C VAL A 76 -10.96 -1.22 5.36
N HIS A 77 -9.63 -1.19 5.32
CA HIS A 77 -8.85 -0.50 4.28
C HIS A 77 -9.28 0.97 4.11
N ASP A 78 -10.01 1.29 3.04
CA ASP A 78 -10.54 2.59 2.65
C ASP A 78 -11.93 2.88 3.27
N SER A 79 -12.41 2.04 4.18
CA SER A 79 -13.67 2.26 4.90
C SER A 79 -13.41 2.59 6.37
N TYR A 80 -13.85 3.79 6.77
CA TYR A 80 -13.65 4.36 8.10
C TYR A 80 -14.97 4.46 8.86
N GLY A 81 -15.01 3.91 10.08
CA GLY A 81 -16.19 3.92 10.93
C GLY A 81 -15.87 4.25 12.39
N THR A 82 -16.83 4.87 13.07
CA THR A 82 -16.82 5.12 14.52
C THR A 82 -18.27 5.14 15.06
N HIS A 83 -18.47 5.44 16.33
CA HIS A 83 -19.81 5.64 16.89
C HIS A 83 -20.51 6.84 16.23
N ALA A 84 -21.83 6.75 16.04
CA ALA A 84 -22.62 7.74 15.29
C ALA A 84 -22.42 9.21 15.74
N GLY A 85 -22.25 9.44 17.06
CA GLY A 85 -21.99 10.79 17.60
C GLY A 85 -20.66 11.41 17.18
N ASN A 86 -19.71 10.59 16.71
CA ASN A 86 -18.37 11.02 16.29
C ASN A 86 -18.19 10.98 14.76
N ALA A 87 -19.21 10.57 14.00
CA ALA A 87 -19.07 10.33 12.55
C ALA A 87 -18.64 11.58 11.78
N TRP A 88 -19.18 12.75 12.15
CA TRP A 88 -18.81 14.04 11.56
C TRP A 88 -17.35 14.39 11.84
N ALA A 89 -16.91 14.28 13.10
CA ALA A 89 -15.52 14.53 13.48
C ALA A 89 -14.54 13.60 12.74
N LEU A 90 -14.89 12.32 12.60
CA LEU A 90 -14.09 11.37 11.82
C LEU A 90 -13.98 11.81 10.35
N ALA A 91 -15.09 12.23 9.73
CA ALA A 91 -15.10 12.64 8.33
C ALA A 91 -14.27 13.90 8.07
N ASP A 92 -14.29 14.86 8.98
CA ASP A 92 -13.49 16.09 8.86
C ASP A 92 -12.00 15.79 9.05
N ILE A 93 -11.63 15.06 10.11
CA ILE A 93 -10.24 14.69 10.41
C ILE A 93 -9.61 13.86 9.29
N LEU A 94 -10.39 12.96 8.68
CA LEU A 94 -10.00 12.17 7.51
C LEU A 94 -9.59 13.08 6.34
N ARG A 95 -10.42 14.07 6.00
CA ARG A 95 -10.15 15.01 4.90
C ARG A 95 -8.92 15.86 5.19
N GLU A 96 -8.79 16.35 6.42
CA GLU A 96 -7.59 17.08 6.87
C GLU A 96 -6.33 16.23 6.73
N ALA A 97 -6.36 14.97 7.19
CA ALA A 97 -5.23 14.06 7.07
C ALA A 97 -4.85 13.80 5.61
N PHE A 98 -5.83 13.68 4.71
CA PHE A 98 -5.58 13.51 3.28
C PHE A 98 -4.88 14.73 2.68
N ILE A 99 -5.42 15.92 2.97
CA ILE A 99 -4.89 17.19 2.45
C ILE A 99 -3.45 17.38 2.92
N ASP A 100 -3.20 17.23 4.22
CA ASP A 100 -1.86 17.43 4.78
C ASP A 100 -0.86 16.43 4.18
N MET A 101 -1.24 15.15 4.07
CA MET A 101 -0.36 14.10 3.53
C MET A 101 0.10 14.40 2.09
N TYR A 102 -0.78 14.97 1.25
CA TYR A 102 -0.48 15.23 -0.17
C TYR A 102 -0.10 16.68 -0.49
N SER A 103 -0.31 17.62 0.43
CA SER A 103 0.09 19.03 0.26
C SER A 103 1.46 19.32 0.87
N GLU A 104 1.81 18.69 2.00
CA GLU A 104 3.09 18.92 2.68
C GLU A 104 4.24 18.10 2.07
N GLN A 105 3.94 16.98 1.41
CA GLN A 105 4.93 16.03 0.91
C GLN A 105 4.69 15.70 -0.56
N ASP A 106 5.77 15.67 -1.36
CA ASP A 106 5.72 15.07 -2.69
C ASP A 106 6.07 13.58 -2.60
N VAL A 107 5.05 12.78 -2.27
CA VAL A 107 5.24 11.34 -2.01
C VAL A 107 5.86 10.58 -3.19
N LEU A 108 5.63 11.03 -4.43
CA LEU A 108 6.20 10.38 -5.61
C LEU A 108 7.65 10.82 -5.84
N ALA A 109 8.00 12.08 -5.56
CA ALA A 109 9.37 12.52 -5.57
C ALA A 109 10.21 11.83 -4.49
N ASN A 110 9.69 11.74 -3.26
CA ASN A 110 10.35 11.02 -2.17
C ASN A 110 10.56 9.54 -2.55
N PHE A 111 9.55 8.90 -3.14
CA PHE A 111 9.68 7.53 -3.62
C PHE A 111 10.73 7.38 -4.74
N LYS A 112 10.80 8.34 -5.67
CA LYS A 112 11.83 8.35 -6.71
C LYS A 112 13.23 8.45 -6.10
N GLU A 113 13.43 9.35 -5.14
CA GLU A 113 14.71 9.52 -4.43
C GLU A 113 15.12 8.22 -3.73
N GLU A 114 14.22 7.61 -2.94
CA GLU A 114 14.47 6.34 -2.27
C GLU A 114 14.87 5.21 -3.24
N LEU A 115 14.27 5.16 -4.43
CA LEU A 115 14.62 4.17 -5.45
C LEU A 115 15.96 4.47 -6.11
N GLU A 116 16.26 5.73 -6.41
CA GLU A 116 17.53 6.12 -7.04
C GLU A 116 18.73 5.83 -6.12
N GLU A 117 18.59 5.97 -4.81
CA GLU A 117 19.61 5.57 -3.82
C GLU A 117 19.89 4.05 -3.82
N GLN A 118 18.91 3.24 -4.21
CA GLN A 118 19.03 1.78 -4.23
C GLN A 118 19.44 1.22 -5.60
N LEU A 119 19.47 2.07 -6.64
CA LEU A 119 19.86 1.65 -7.99
C LEU A 119 21.38 1.52 -8.12
N PRO A 120 21.87 0.60 -8.97
CA PRO A 120 23.29 0.52 -9.30
C PRO A 120 23.80 1.84 -9.89
N GLU A 121 25.06 2.16 -9.63
CA GLU A 121 25.72 3.39 -10.10
C GLU A 121 25.54 3.57 -11.62
N GLY A 122 25.13 4.77 -12.03
CA GLY A 122 24.89 5.12 -13.44
C GLY A 122 23.50 4.77 -13.98
N LYS A 123 22.60 4.17 -13.19
CA LYS A 123 21.17 4.03 -13.52
C LYS A 123 20.39 5.22 -12.93
N LYS A 124 19.47 5.79 -13.71
CA LYS A 124 18.56 6.86 -13.26
C LYS A 124 17.14 6.54 -13.69
N LEU A 125 16.17 7.02 -12.92
CA LEU A 125 14.77 6.93 -13.27
C LEU A 125 14.37 8.13 -14.14
N ASP A 126 13.32 7.92 -14.94
CA ASP A 126 12.73 8.98 -15.76
C ASP A 126 12.23 10.15 -14.91
N SER A 127 12.05 11.32 -15.54
CA SER A 127 11.47 12.48 -14.86
C SER A 127 10.05 12.17 -14.37
N LEU A 128 9.70 12.75 -13.22
CA LEU A 128 8.35 12.64 -12.67
C LEU A 128 7.31 13.23 -13.63
N PRO A 129 6.08 12.70 -13.63
CA PRO A 129 4.98 13.32 -14.35
C PRO A 129 4.69 14.71 -13.80
N ALA A 130 4.18 15.61 -14.65
CA ALA A 130 3.73 16.93 -14.22
C ALA A 130 2.51 16.82 -13.30
N LYS A 131 2.44 17.68 -12.29
CA LYS A 131 1.24 17.82 -11.44
C LYS A 131 0.10 18.48 -12.23
N GLY A 132 -1.14 18.12 -11.89
CA GLY A 132 -2.33 18.78 -12.40
C GLY A 132 -2.61 20.11 -11.67
N ASP A 133 -3.82 20.63 -11.88
CA ASP A 133 -4.33 21.89 -11.33
C ASP A 133 -5.35 21.72 -10.19
N LEU A 134 -5.51 20.49 -9.68
CA LEU A 134 -6.39 20.18 -8.55
C LEU A 134 -5.95 20.95 -7.29
N ASP A 135 -6.86 21.75 -6.75
CA ASP A 135 -6.71 22.33 -5.42
C ASP A 135 -7.16 21.30 -4.36
N LEU A 136 -6.21 20.76 -3.60
CA LEU A 136 -6.46 19.79 -2.54
C LEU A 136 -7.36 20.36 -1.44
N GLY A 137 -7.38 21.67 -1.22
CA GLY A 137 -8.26 22.31 -0.23
C GLY A 137 -9.75 22.07 -0.49
N LEU A 138 -10.14 21.79 -1.74
CA LEU A 138 -11.52 21.46 -2.12
C LEU A 138 -11.99 20.11 -1.54
N VAL A 139 -11.07 19.23 -1.13
CA VAL A 139 -11.42 17.95 -0.50
C VAL A 139 -12.23 18.17 0.77
N MET A 140 -11.96 19.23 1.54
CA MET A 140 -12.74 19.57 2.75
C MET A 140 -14.23 19.79 2.46
N GLN A 141 -14.57 20.24 1.25
CA GLN A 141 -15.95 20.55 0.85
C GLN A 141 -16.61 19.38 0.12
N SER A 142 -15.92 18.24 -0.03
CA SER A 142 -16.42 17.10 -0.77
C SER A 142 -17.27 16.18 0.11
N ASP A 143 -18.59 16.32 -0.02
CA ASP A 143 -19.58 15.50 0.70
C ASP A 143 -19.42 13.99 0.42
N PHE A 144 -18.91 13.64 -0.77
CA PHE A 144 -18.74 12.26 -1.22
C PHE A 144 -17.31 11.73 -1.10
N PHE A 145 -16.41 12.50 -0.48
CA PHE A 145 -15.07 12.05 -0.14
C PHE A 145 -15.07 11.39 1.23
N PHE A 146 -14.77 10.09 1.27
CA PHE A 146 -14.80 9.27 2.49
C PHE A 146 -13.48 8.54 2.78
N ALA A 147 -12.50 8.64 1.88
CA ALA A 147 -11.16 8.04 1.94
C ALA A 147 -10.24 8.76 0.95
#